data_AF-A0A1V5DT49-F1
#
_entry.id   AF-A0A1V5DT49-F1
#
_cell.length_a   1.000
_cell.length_b   1.000
_cell.length_c   1.000
_cell.angle_alpha   90.00
_cell.angle_beta   90.00
_cell.angle_gamma   90.00
#
_symmetry.space_group_name_H-M   'P 1'
#
loop_
_entity.id
_entity.type
_entity.pdbx_description
1 polymer ?
#
loop_
_entity_poly.entity_id
_entity_poly.type
_entity_poly.pdbx_seq_one_letter_code
_entity_poly.pdbx_strand_id
1 'polypeptide(L)'
;METELRRMEVRTLLPGRQALSEIQAETVRQFKMKKNRPPEQNSTPAVFPSSLTKNPVTERSAQSGSTIVDIFAVAVIADRKNRLVALAAAKKILSSRQGGTWIALTVDGGQFRLKAEKLVRNTGWQGPLTFEIAVNEKGEQFSAGIHPVFPDWINLAGVAHANFPSILIDIIQGTKFKDIIQAEAGRMMVRSAVDIVTDLNQFGNISLTGEYNYDGQ
;
A
#
# COMPACT_ATOMS: atom_id res chain seq x y z
N MET A 1 -1.91 23.04 -4.38
CA MET A 1 -2.38 21.68 -4.72
C MET A 1 -3.75 21.71 -5.37
N GLU A 2 -4.82 22.20 -4.71
CA GLU A 2 -6.17 22.26 -5.32
C GLU A 2 -6.25 23.12 -6.60
N THR A 3 -5.52 24.24 -6.63
CA THR A 3 -5.45 25.14 -7.80
C THR A 3 -4.69 24.53 -8.98
N GLU A 4 -3.70 23.68 -8.72
CA GLU A 4 -2.96 22.95 -9.78
C GLU A 4 -3.78 21.77 -10.31
N LEU A 5 -4.51 21.07 -9.43
CA LEU A 5 -5.39 19.97 -9.81
C LEU A 5 -6.58 20.46 -10.65
N ARG A 6 -7.15 21.63 -10.33
CA ARG A 6 -8.19 22.26 -11.16
C ARG A 6 -7.70 22.72 -12.52
N ARG A 7 -6.42 23.11 -12.65
CA ARG A 7 -5.80 23.45 -13.95
C ARG A 7 -5.57 22.23 -14.84
N MET A 8 -5.57 21.01 -14.28
CA MET A 8 -5.49 19.75 -15.02
C MET A 8 -6.87 19.13 -15.26
N GLU A 9 -7.95 19.90 -15.10
CA GLU A 9 -9.35 19.44 -15.13
C GLU A 9 -9.69 18.27 -14.16
N VAL A 10 -8.82 17.98 -13.20
CA VAL A 10 -9.05 16.94 -12.20
C VAL A 10 -10.02 17.48 -11.15
N ARG A 11 -11.29 17.08 -11.26
CA ARG A 11 -12.29 17.31 -10.19
C ARG A 11 -12.00 16.39 -9.01
N THR A 12 -11.36 16.92 -7.98
CA THR A 12 -11.32 16.28 -6.66
C THR A 12 -12.73 16.29 -6.05
N LEU A 13 -13.46 15.20 -6.24
CA LEU A 13 -14.70 14.95 -5.51
C LEU A 13 -14.34 14.38 -4.14
N LEU A 14 -14.58 15.15 -3.09
CA LEU A 14 -14.75 14.56 -1.77
C LEU A 14 -15.94 13.58 -1.86
N PRO A 15 -15.88 12.42 -1.18
CA PRO A 15 -16.96 11.45 -1.22
C PRO A 15 -18.28 12.15 -0.89
N GLY A 16 -19.28 11.97 -1.76
CA GLY A 16 -20.58 12.61 -1.61
C GLY A 16 -21.20 12.29 -0.24
N ARG A 17 -22.11 13.14 0.22
CA ARG A 17 -22.78 12.99 1.53
C ARG A 17 -23.34 11.59 1.77
N GLN A 18 -23.80 10.92 0.71
CA GLN A 18 -24.30 9.55 0.75
C GLN A 18 -23.17 8.53 1.04
N ALA A 19 -22.04 8.61 0.33
CA ALA A 19 -20.86 7.77 0.58
C ALA A 19 -20.27 8.01 1.99
N LEU A 20 -20.27 9.25 2.49
CA LEU A 20 -19.89 9.56 3.87
C LEU A 20 -20.88 8.97 4.88
N SER A 21 -22.18 9.02 4.60
CA SER A 21 -23.21 8.41 5.46
C SER A 21 -23.12 6.88 5.47
N GLU A 22 -22.75 6.26 4.36
CA GLU A 22 -22.54 4.82 4.23
C GLU A 22 -21.28 4.36 4.97
N ILE A 23 -20.17 5.11 4.89
CA ILE A 23 -18.96 4.84 5.67
C ILE A 23 -19.26 4.94 7.17
N GLN A 24 -20.03 5.94 7.60
CA GLN A 24 -20.43 6.11 9.00
C GLN A 24 -21.42 5.02 9.46
N ALA A 25 -22.41 4.68 8.64
CA ALA A 25 -23.37 3.62 8.91
C ALA A 25 -22.71 2.24 8.99
N GLU A 26 -21.74 1.96 8.12
CA GLU A 26 -20.99 0.71 8.11
C GLU A 26 -20.05 0.63 9.32
N THR A 27 -19.44 1.76 9.74
CA THR A 27 -18.66 1.84 10.99
C THR A 27 -19.51 1.52 12.23
N VAL A 28 -20.75 2.03 12.28
CA VAL A 28 -21.72 1.74 13.35
C VAL A 28 -22.24 0.29 13.27
N ARG A 29 -22.44 -0.24 12.07
CA ARG A 29 -22.88 -1.62 11.82
C ARG A 29 -21.81 -2.64 12.24
N GLN A 30 -20.54 -2.38 11.93
CA GLN A 30 -19.39 -3.18 12.37
C GLN A 30 -19.30 -3.21 13.91
N PHE A 31 -19.59 -2.08 14.57
CA PHE A 31 -19.66 -2.00 16.03
C PHE A 31 -20.82 -2.83 16.64
N LYS A 32 -21.99 -2.83 15.99
CA LYS A 32 -23.17 -3.61 16.45
C LYS A 32 -23.03 -5.11 16.14
N MET A 33 -22.45 -5.47 14.99
CA MET A 33 -22.19 -6.86 14.56
C MET A 33 -21.20 -7.58 15.48
N LYS A 34 -20.28 -6.86 16.13
CA LYS A 34 -19.36 -7.40 17.13
C LYS A 34 -20.07 -7.85 18.43
N LYS A 35 -21.31 -7.40 18.65
CA LYS A 35 -22.07 -7.63 19.90
C LYS A 35 -23.01 -8.85 19.85
N ASN A 36 -23.52 -9.24 18.67
CA ASN A 36 -24.51 -10.30 18.52
C ASN A 36 -24.25 -11.15 17.26
N ARG A 37 -23.86 -12.42 17.40
CA ARG A 37 -23.97 -13.43 16.31
C ARG A 37 -24.50 -14.78 16.82
N PRO A 38 -25.55 -15.31 16.17
CA PRO A 38 -25.75 -16.74 15.93
C PRO A 38 -25.88 -17.06 14.41
N PRO A 39 -25.96 -18.35 13.99
CA PRO A 39 -25.48 -18.82 12.69
C PRO A 39 -26.53 -18.92 11.55
N GLU A 40 -25.99 -18.81 10.32
CA GLU A 40 -26.42 -19.25 8.97
C GLU A 40 -27.91 -19.27 8.51
N GLN A 41 -28.20 -18.73 7.31
CA GLN A 41 -28.63 -19.49 6.09
C GLN A 41 -29.17 -18.61 4.94
N ASN A 42 -29.14 -19.20 3.73
CA ASN A 42 -29.19 -18.65 2.37
C ASN A 42 -30.49 -17.95 1.90
N SER A 43 -30.33 -16.90 1.08
CA SER A 43 -31.14 -16.66 -0.14
C SER A 43 -30.39 -15.71 -1.10
N THR A 44 -30.22 -16.10 -2.37
CA THR A 44 -29.44 -15.36 -3.39
C THR A 44 -30.34 -14.49 -4.27
N PRO A 45 -30.16 -13.16 -4.33
CA PRO A 45 -30.64 -12.33 -5.44
C PRO A 45 -29.57 -12.18 -6.53
N ALA A 46 -30.02 -11.83 -7.74
CA ALA A 46 -29.24 -11.79 -8.98
C ALA A 46 -27.86 -11.11 -8.84
N VAL A 47 -26.81 -11.86 -9.17
CA VAL A 47 -25.41 -11.45 -9.05
C VAL A 47 -24.91 -10.99 -10.43
N PHE A 48 -24.60 -9.70 -10.57
CA PHE A 48 -23.75 -9.23 -11.67
C PHE A 48 -22.43 -10.02 -11.65
N PRO A 49 -21.85 -10.38 -12.81
CA PRO A 49 -20.61 -11.16 -12.86
C PRO A 49 -19.56 -10.52 -11.95
N SER A 50 -18.85 -11.36 -11.19
CA SER A 50 -17.90 -10.95 -10.14
C SER A 50 -16.76 -10.05 -10.63
N SER A 51 -16.57 -9.94 -11.95
CA SER A 51 -15.68 -8.99 -12.62
C SER A 51 -16.14 -7.53 -12.55
N LEU A 52 -17.45 -7.28 -12.39
CA LEU A 52 -18.07 -5.94 -12.40
C LEU A 52 -18.54 -5.47 -11.02
N THR A 53 -18.47 -6.30 -9.99
CA THR A 53 -18.72 -5.92 -8.60
C THR A 53 -17.41 -5.80 -7.84
N LYS A 54 -16.69 -4.68 -8.03
CA LYS A 54 -15.62 -4.30 -7.10
C LYS A 54 -16.25 -3.80 -5.79
N ASN A 55 -16.70 -4.73 -4.97
CA ASN A 55 -17.02 -4.46 -3.57
C ASN A 55 -15.69 -4.55 -2.78
N PRO A 56 -15.10 -3.42 -2.33
CA PRO A 56 -13.89 -3.48 -1.53
C PRO A 56 -14.27 -3.83 -0.09
N VAL A 57 -13.41 -4.60 0.56
CA VAL A 57 -13.47 -4.99 1.98
C VAL A 57 -14.17 -6.33 2.22
N THR A 58 -13.35 -7.32 2.57
CA THR A 58 -13.79 -8.47 3.38
C THR A 58 -12.64 -8.82 4.33
N GLU A 59 -13.01 -9.12 5.57
CA GLU A 59 -12.19 -9.54 6.71
C GLU A 59 -11.36 -10.80 6.36
N ARG A 60 -10.05 -10.78 6.61
CA ARG A 60 -9.23 -11.99 6.57
C ARG A 60 -9.17 -12.57 7.99
N SER A 61 -9.85 -13.69 8.17
CA SER A 61 -9.88 -14.46 9.41
C SER A 61 -8.48 -14.89 9.84
N ALA A 62 -8.19 -14.68 11.12
CA ALA A 62 -6.95 -15.06 11.79
C ALA A 62 -6.58 -16.54 11.54
N GLN A 63 -5.29 -16.80 11.35
CA GLN A 63 -4.78 -18.16 11.51
C GLN A 63 -5.02 -18.62 12.96
N SER A 64 -5.48 -19.86 13.08
CA SER A 64 -6.04 -20.46 14.30
C SER A 64 -5.22 -20.16 15.56
N GLY A 65 -5.80 -19.39 16.48
CA GLY A 65 -5.32 -19.23 17.86
C GLY A 65 -4.81 -17.86 18.30
N SER A 66 -4.49 -16.93 17.37
CA SER A 66 -4.07 -15.57 17.76
C SER A 66 -4.53 -14.51 16.76
N THR A 67 -5.24 -13.48 17.26
CA THR A 67 -5.66 -12.34 16.46
C THR A 67 -4.44 -11.52 16.02
N ILE A 68 -4.33 -11.25 14.71
CA ILE A 68 -3.35 -10.29 14.19
C ILE A 68 -3.85 -8.88 14.49
N VAL A 69 -3.03 -8.09 15.16
CA VAL A 69 -3.37 -6.71 15.53
C VAL A 69 -2.71 -5.69 14.62
N ASP A 70 -1.47 -5.95 14.20
CA ASP A 70 -0.69 -5.04 13.37
C ASP A 70 -0.05 -5.75 12.18
N ILE A 71 0.02 -5.06 11.04
CA ILE A 71 0.79 -5.49 9.88
C ILE A 71 1.76 -4.36 9.50
N PHE A 72 3.04 -4.73 9.40
CA PHE A 72 4.11 -3.84 8.95
C PHE A 72 4.60 -4.31 7.59
N ALA A 73 4.79 -3.38 6.67
CA ALA A 73 5.54 -3.60 5.44
C ALA A 73 6.87 -2.87 5.53
N VAL A 74 7.96 -3.56 5.20
CA VAL A 74 9.31 -3.01 5.21
C VAL A 74 9.86 -3.07 3.80
N ALA A 75 10.08 -1.91 3.20
CA ALA A 75 10.73 -1.76 1.91
C ALA A 75 12.23 -1.59 2.13
N VAL A 76 13.04 -2.28 1.33
CA VAL A 76 14.49 -2.16 1.33
C VAL A 76 15.06 -2.10 -0.08
N ILE A 77 16.26 -1.54 -0.21
CA ILE A 77 17.09 -1.65 -1.40
C ILE A 77 18.44 -2.22 -1.00
N ALA A 78 18.90 -3.24 -1.73
CA ALA A 78 20.22 -3.82 -1.59
C ALA A 78 21.12 -3.51 -2.80
N ASP A 79 22.40 -3.23 -2.56
CA ASP A 79 23.38 -3.05 -3.64
C ASP A 79 23.92 -4.38 -4.19
N ARG A 80 24.76 -4.30 -5.23
CA ARG A 80 25.41 -5.47 -5.85
C ARG A 80 26.37 -6.24 -4.92
N LYS A 81 26.67 -5.71 -3.74
CA LYS A 81 27.48 -6.36 -2.70
C LYS A 81 26.60 -6.95 -1.59
N ASN A 82 25.29 -7.05 -1.82
CA ASN A 82 24.29 -7.55 -0.89
C ASN A 82 24.32 -6.75 0.43
N ARG A 83 24.55 -5.43 0.33
CA ARG A 83 24.49 -4.51 1.46
C ARG A 83 23.19 -3.74 1.41
N LEU A 84 22.54 -3.61 2.55
CA LEU A 84 21.35 -2.77 2.71
C LEU A 84 21.74 -1.29 2.52
N VAL A 85 21.09 -0.62 1.57
CA VAL A 85 21.33 0.80 1.22
C VAL A 85 20.21 1.70 1.73
N ALA A 86 18.97 1.25 1.61
CA ALA A 86 17.80 2.02 2.05
C ALA A 86 16.82 1.12 2.80
N LEU A 87 16.12 1.69 3.78
CA LEU A 87 15.09 1.02 4.56
C LEU A 87 13.95 1.97 4.90
N ALA A 88 12.71 1.54 4.66
CA ALA A 88 11.51 2.25 5.06
C ALA A 88 10.54 1.24 5.66
N ALA A 89 9.92 1.58 6.78
CA ALA A 89 8.90 0.75 7.41
C ALA A 89 7.59 1.50 7.51
N ALA A 90 6.49 0.82 7.18
CA ALA A 90 5.17 1.37 7.27
C ALA A 90 4.24 0.40 7.99
N LYS A 91 3.47 0.91 8.95
CA LYS A 91 2.31 0.21 9.51
C LYS A 91 1.14 0.36 8.54
N LYS A 92 0.60 -0.77 8.06
CA LYS A 92 -0.62 -0.79 7.25
C LYS A 92 -1.81 -0.60 8.18
N ILE A 93 -2.44 0.57 8.14
CA ILE A 93 -3.62 0.90 8.94
C ILE A 93 -4.88 0.38 8.25
N LEU A 94 -4.98 0.59 6.94
CA LEU A 94 -6.10 0.12 6.13
C LEU A 94 -5.57 -0.51 4.85
N SER A 95 -6.04 -1.72 4.55
CA SER A 95 -5.72 -2.42 3.31
C SER A 95 -6.99 -2.90 2.64
N SER A 96 -6.95 -3.00 1.31
CA SER A 96 -8.01 -3.62 0.53
C SER A 96 -7.98 -5.12 0.72
N ARG A 97 -9.07 -5.79 0.31
CA ARG A 97 -9.16 -7.25 0.32
C ARG A 97 -8.08 -7.95 -0.50
N GLN A 98 -7.60 -7.28 -1.55
CA GLN A 98 -6.54 -7.79 -2.43
C GLN A 98 -5.14 -7.48 -1.91
N GLY A 99 -5.01 -6.87 -0.72
CA GLY A 99 -3.73 -6.56 -0.07
C GLY A 99 -3.14 -5.18 -0.41
N GLY A 100 -3.83 -4.39 -1.23
CA GLY A 100 -3.40 -3.04 -1.57
C GLY A 100 -3.57 -2.08 -0.40
N THR A 101 -2.55 -1.30 -0.09
CA THR A 101 -2.49 -0.38 1.05
C THR A 101 -3.29 0.89 0.77
N TRP A 102 -4.30 1.16 1.58
CA TRP A 102 -5.10 2.40 1.48
C TRP A 102 -4.65 3.46 2.48
N ILE A 103 -4.32 3.04 3.70
CA ILE A 103 -3.78 3.94 4.71
C ILE A 103 -2.52 3.32 5.30
N ALA A 104 -1.45 4.08 5.31
CA ALA A 104 -0.17 3.68 5.87
C ALA A 104 0.45 4.81 6.69
N LEU A 105 1.17 4.45 7.74
CA LEU A 105 1.95 5.36 8.58
C LEU A 105 3.39 4.89 8.58
N THR A 106 4.33 5.76 8.23
CA THR A 106 5.76 5.45 8.40
C THR A 106 6.07 5.32 9.88
N VAL A 107 6.79 4.27 10.24
CA VAL A 107 7.23 3.99 11.59
C VAL A 107 8.75 3.90 11.62
N ASP A 108 9.34 3.91 12.81
CA ASP A 108 10.78 3.72 12.95
C ASP A 108 11.20 2.38 12.32
N GLY A 109 12.07 2.48 11.32
CA GLY A 109 12.63 1.34 10.60
C GLY A 109 13.74 0.62 11.38
N GLY A 110 14.30 1.24 12.42
CA GLY A 110 15.40 0.70 13.23
C GLY A 110 15.10 -0.68 13.78
N GLN A 111 13.88 -0.93 14.25
CA GLN A 111 13.45 -2.23 14.78
C GLN A 111 13.46 -3.38 13.75
N PHE A 112 13.43 -3.06 12.45
CA PHE A 112 13.46 -4.04 11.36
C PHE A 112 14.82 -4.16 10.69
N ARG A 113 15.76 -3.26 11.00
CA ARG A 113 17.07 -3.18 10.34
C ARG A 113 17.85 -4.49 10.40
N LEU A 114 18.02 -5.07 11.58
CA LEU A 114 18.79 -6.31 11.73
C LEU A 114 18.17 -7.48 10.95
N LYS A 115 16.83 -7.53 10.86
CA LYS A 115 16.12 -8.55 10.08
C LYS A 115 16.34 -8.33 8.58
N ALA A 116 16.21 -7.08 8.12
CA ALA A 116 16.47 -6.69 6.74
C ALA A 116 17.91 -7.02 6.31
N GLU A 117 18.90 -6.62 7.11
CA GLU A 117 20.32 -6.89 6.82
C GLU A 117 20.60 -8.39 6.73
N LYS A 118 20.06 -9.20 7.67
CA LYS A 118 20.19 -10.67 7.62
C LYS A 118 19.51 -11.25 6.37
N LEU A 119 18.30 -10.81 6.06
CA LEU A 119 17.55 -11.27 4.90
C LEU A 119 18.33 -11.02 3.60
N VAL A 120 18.79 -9.78 3.40
CA VAL A 120 19.58 -9.40 2.22
C VAL A 120 20.88 -10.19 2.13
N ARG A 121 21.64 -10.30 3.22
CA ARG A 121 22.93 -11.00 3.22
C ARG A 121 22.79 -12.49 2.95
N ASN A 122 21.85 -13.16 3.63
CA ASN A 122 21.70 -14.61 3.56
C ASN A 122 21.13 -15.07 2.21
N THR A 123 20.32 -14.23 1.56
CA THR A 123 19.73 -14.53 0.24
C THR A 123 20.60 -14.04 -0.92
N GLY A 124 21.59 -13.18 -0.65
CA GLY A 124 22.34 -12.48 -1.69
C GLY A 124 21.46 -11.52 -2.49
N TRP A 125 20.43 -10.93 -1.87
CA TRP A 125 19.47 -10.08 -2.58
C TRP A 125 20.11 -8.81 -3.13
N GLN A 126 19.66 -8.40 -4.32
CA GLN A 126 20.07 -7.17 -4.99
C GLN A 126 18.83 -6.44 -5.53
N GLY A 127 18.82 -5.11 -5.41
CA GLY A 127 17.70 -4.28 -5.84
C GLY A 127 16.58 -4.20 -4.79
N PRO A 128 15.35 -3.87 -5.21
CA PRO A 128 14.23 -3.66 -4.31
C PRO A 128 13.72 -4.97 -3.71
N LEU A 129 13.30 -4.91 -2.45
CA LEU A 129 12.64 -5.99 -1.74
C LEU A 129 11.66 -5.41 -0.74
N THR A 130 10.50 -6.03 -0.60
CA THR A 130 9.57 -5.76 0.48
C THR A 130 9.35 -7.03 1.28
N PHE A 131 9.32 -6.94 2.60
CA PHE A 131 8.83 -8.03 3.44
C PHE A 131 7.77 -7.52 4.42
N GLU A 132 6.83 -8.39 4.74
CA GLU A 132 5.70 -8.07 5.60
C GLU A 132 5.79 -8.86 6.91
N ILE A 133 5.49 -8.18 8.00
CA ILE A 133 5.49 -8.73 9.36
C ILE A 133 4.10 -8.52 9.94
N ALA A 134 3.46 -9.61 10.35
CA ALA A 134 2.24 -9.57 11.15
C ALA A 134 2.61 -9.68 12.62
N VAL A 135 1.91 -8.94 13.48
CA VAL A 135 2.08 -8.97 14.94
C VAL A 135 0.75 -9.36 15.57
N ASN A 136 0.77 -10.32 16.48
CA ASN A 136 -0.44 -10.73 17.21
C ASN A 136 -0.62 -9.97 18.52
N GLU A 137 -1.75 -10.20 19.22
CA GLU A 137 -2.07 -9.57 20.51
C GLU A 137 -1.01 -9.77 21.60
N LYS A 138 -0.18 -10.83 21.50
CA LYS A 138 0.92 -11.11 22.44
C LYS A 138 2.23 -10.40 22.06
N GLY A 139 2.25 -9.65 20.96
CA GLY A 139 3.46 -9.01 20.43
C GLY A 139 4.38 -9.95 19.64
N GLU A 140 3.95 -11.19 19.38
CA GLU A 140 4.73 -12.15 18.60
C GLU A 140 4.71 -11.75 17.13
N GLN A 141 5.87 -11.82 16.47
CA GLN A 141 6.05 -11.40 15.08
C GLN A 141 6.11 -12.61 14.14
N PHE A 142 5.34 -12.56 13.06
CA PHE A 142 5.26 -13.60 12.04
C PHE A 142 5.59 -13.01 10.67
N SER A 143 6.27 -13.79 9.82
CA SER A 143 6.45 -13.41 8.42
C SER A 143 5.12 -13.54 7.68
N ALA A 144 4.64 -12.45 7.08
CA ALA A 144 3.41 -12.42 6.30
C ALA A 144 3.65 -12.51 4.79
N GLY A 145 4.85 -12.15 4.32
CA GLY A 145 5.20 -12.21 2.90
C GLY A 145 6.56 -11.60 2.58
N ILE A 146 7.13 -11.99 1.44
CA ILE A 146 8.34 -11.39 0.86
C ILE A 146 8.06 -11.18 -0.62
N HIS A 147 8.35 -9.98 -1.11
CA HIS A 147 8.01 -9.54 -2.47
C HIS A 147 9.23 -8.87 -3.13
N PRO A 148 9.64 -9.32 -4.33
CA PRO A 148 10.81 -8.81 -5.03
C PRO A 148 10.55 -7.48 -5.76
N VAL A 149 9.72 -6.61 -5.18
CA VAL A 149 9.23 -5.38 -5.80
C VAL A 149 9.12 -4.27 -4.77
N PHE A 150 9.02 -3.02 -5.26
CA PHE A 150 8.58 -1.92 -4.41
C PHE A 150 7.12 -2.13 -3.98
N PRO A 151 6.77 -1.76 -2.74
CA PRO A 151 5.39 -1.83 -2.31
C PRO A 151 4.57 -0.71 -2.93
N ASP A 152 3.26 -0.88 -2.92
CA ASP A 152 2.32 0.09 -3.49
C ASP A 152 2.26 1.44 -2.74
N TRP A 153 2.85 1.52 -1.55
CA TRP A 153 2.99 2.74 -0.75
C TRP A 153 4.35 3.42 -0.93
N ILE A 154 5.24 2.96 -1.82
CA ILE A 154 6.64 3.43 -1.88
C ILE A 154 6.80 4.95 -1.98
N ASN A 155 5.85 5.65 -2.59
CA ASN A 155 5.86 7.11 -2.65
C ASN A 155 5.86 7.77 -1.26
N LEU A 156 5.23 7.15 -0.26
CA LEU A 156 5.26 7.60 1.14
C LEU A 156 6.69 7.64 1.69
N ALA A 157 7.56 6.70 1.30
CA ALA A 157 8.97 6.74 1.69
C ALA A 157 9.67 7.99 1.12
N GLY A 158 9.36 8.37 -0.12
CA GLY A 158 9.86 9.59 -0.75
C GLY A 158 9.45 10.86 0.00
N VAL A 159 8.17 10.94 0.40
CA VAL A 159 7.65 12.03 1.26
C VAL A 159 8.31 12.03 2.64
N ALA A 160 8.72 10.86 3.14
CA ALA A 160 9.50 10.67 4.35
C ALA A 160 11.02 10.77 4.12
N HIS A 161 11.44 11.54 3.12
CA HIS A 161 12.84 11.86 2.80
C HIS A 161 13.73 10.67 2.38
N ALA A 162 13.13 9.55 1.97
CA ALA A 162 13.83 8.40 1.39
C ALA A 162 13.22 8.03 0.03
N ASN A 163 13.71 8.63 -1.05
CA ASN A 163 13.21 8.36 -2.41
C ASN A 163 13.85 7.08 -2.99
N PHE A 164 13.19 5.94 -2.77
CA PHE A 164 13.67 4.62 -3.16
C PHE A 164 13.93 4.44 -4.66
N PRO A 165 13.01 4.83 -5.57
CA PRO A 165 13.29 4.79 -7.01
C PRO A 165 14.54 5.59 -7.40
N SER A 166 14.73 6.79 -6.85
CA SER A 166 15.93 7.60 -7.09
C SER A 166 17.19 6.91 -6.59
N ILE A 167 17.17 6.39 -5.36
CA ILE A 167 18.30 5.65 -4.77
C ILE A 167 18.65 4.42 -5.62
N LEU A 168 17.66 3.71 -6.16
CA LEU A 168 17.91 2.58 -7.05
C LEU A 168 18.62 3.01 -8.34
N ILE A 169 18.21 4.13 -8.94
CA ILE A 169 18.87 4.70 -10.12
C ILE A 169 20.32 5.07 -9.76
N ASP A 170 20.56 5.71 -8.62
CA ASP A 170 21.91 6.06 -8.16
C ASP A 170 22.79 4.82 -8.01
N ILE A 171 22.27 3.73 -7.43
CA ILE A 171 22.99 2.45 -7.33
C ILE A 171 23.32 1.89 -8.71
N ILE A 172 22.37 1.95 -9.65
CA ILE A 172 22.57 1.47 -11.03
C ILE A 172 23.68 2.27 -11.72
N GLN A 173 23.76 3.58 -11.46
CA GLN A 173 24.82 4.47 -11.96
C GLN A 173 26.17 4.29 -11.23
N GLY A 174 26.23 3.46 -10.19
CA GLY A 174 27.46 3.14 -9.47
C GLY A 174 27.73 4.03 -8.26
N THR A 175 26.77 4.85 -7.84
CA THR A 175 26.86 5.65 -6.62
C THR A 175 27.04 4.75 -5.41
N LYS A 176 28.01 5.11 -4.55
CA LYS A 176 28.31 4.36 -3.32
C LYS A 176 27.72 5.10 -2.13
N PHE A 177 26.81 4.42 -1.43
CA PHE A 177 26.26 4.89 -0.17
C PHE A 177 27.12 4.38 1.00
N LYS A 178 27.46 5.29 1.93
CA LYS A 178 28.19 4.95 3.16
C LYS A 178 27.23 4.53 4.26
N ASP A 179 26.15 5.28 4.41
CA ASP A 179 25.13 5.08 5.43
C ASP A 179 23.85 4.52 4.85
N ILE A 180 23.04 3.88 5.70
CA ILE A 180 21.72 3.39 5.32
C ILE A 180 20.76 4.57 5.36
N ILE A 181 20.13 4.87 4.22
CA ILE A 181 19.08 5.88 4.14
C ILE A 181 17.82 5.30 4.77
N GLN A 182 17.26 6.00 5.75
CA GLN A 182 16.04 5.59 6.42
C GLN A 182 14.93 6.61 6.22
N ALA A 183 13.72 6.12 5.93
CA ALA A 183 12.54 6.96 5.91
C ALA A 183 12.21 7.46 7.32
N GLU A 184 11.86 8.74 7.45
CA GLU A 184 11.39 9.31 8.71
C GLU A 184 10.06 8.69 9.15
N ALA A 185 9.93 8.43 10.45
CA ALA A 185 8.66 8.05 11.06
C ALA A 185 7.66 9.22 11.12
N GLY A 186 6.37 8.89 11.21
CA GLY A 186 5.31 9.88 11.46
C GLY A 186 4.69 10.53 10.22
N ARG A 187 4.96 10.00 9.02
CA ARG A 187 4.30 10.43 7.77
C ARG A 187 3.16 9.47 7.43
N MET A 188 2.01 10.01 7.08
CA MET A 188 0.82 9.22 6.77
C MET A 188 0.44 9.36 5.31
N MET A 189 0.16 8.23 4.66
CA MET A 189 -0.46 8.17 3.35
C MET A 189 -1.93 7.79 3.52
N VAL A 190 -2.81 8.52 2.83
CA VAL A 190 -4.20 8.15 2.62
C VAL A 190 -4.42 8.11 1.11
N ARG A 191 -4.70 6.92 0.58
CA ARG A 191 -5.00 6.73 -0.85
C ARG A 191 -6.43 7.19 -1.11
N SER A 192 -6.59 8.00 -2.16
CA SER A 192 -7.88 8.39 -2.71
C SER A 192 -8.06 7.75 -4.09
N ALA A 193 -9.32 7.52 -4.48
CA ALA A 193 -9.67 7.17 -5.84
C ALA A 193 -10.22 8.40 -6.54
N VAL A 194 -9.80 8.61 -7.79
CA VAL A 194 -10.29 9.67 -8.66
C VAL A 194 -10.81 8.99 -9.91
N ASP A 195 -12.05 9.31 -10.30
CA ASP A 195 -12.63 8.84 -11.55
C ASP A 195 -12.18 9.76 -12.69
N ILE A 196 -11.59 9.17 -13.72
CA ILE A 196 -11.22 9.87 -14.95
C ILE A 196 -12.18 9.39 -16.04
N VAL A 197 -12.99 10.30 -16.56
CA VAL A 197 -13.87 10.04 -17.71
C VAL A 197 -13.15 10.54 -18.97
N THR A 198 -12.89 9.63 -19.90
CA THR A 198 -12.18 9.89 -21.15
C THR A 198 -12.89 9.20 -22.31
N ASP A 199 -12.63 9.67 -23.53
CA ASP A 199 -13.15 9.05 -24.74
C ASP A 199 -12.45 7.68 -25.01
N LEU A 200 -13.19 6.73 -25.60
CA LEU A 200 -12.67 5.40 -25.88
C LEU A 200 -11.46 5.44 -26.83
N ASN A 201 -11.41 6.38 -27.78
CA ASN A 201 -10.28 6.50 -28.69
C ASN A 201 -9.02 6.98 -27.96
N GLN A 202 -9.15 7.87 -26.98
CA GLN A 202 -8.03 8.28 -26.13
C GLN A 202 -7.50 7.11 -25.31
N PHE A 203 -8.39 6.33 -24.68
CA PHE A 203 -7.99 5.10 -23.97
C PHE A 203 -7.32 4.09 -24.91
N GLY A 204 -7.88 3.90 -26.11
CA GLY A 204 -7.34 3.00 -27.13
C GLY A 204 -5.93 3.40 -27.57
N ASN A 205 -5.68 4.69 -27.79
CA ASN A 205 -4.36 5.20 -28.13
C ASN A 205 -3.33 4.90 -27.04
N ILE A 206 -3.61 5.23 -25.78
CA ILE A 206 -2.70 4.93 -24.66
C ILE A 206 -2.43 3.42 -24.57
N SER A 207 -3.47 2.60 -24.73
CA SER A 207 -3.32 1.14 -24.62
C SER A 207 -2.50 0.53 -25.76
N LEU A 208 -2.53 1.11 -26.96
CA LEU A 208 -1.84 0.59 -28.13
C LEU A 208 -0.43 1.16 -28.29
N THR A 209 -0.25 2.46 -28.03
CA THR A 209 1.02 3.14 -28.26
C THR A 209 1.82 3.35 -26.98
N GLY A 210 1.17 3.31 -25.81
CA GLY A 210 1.78 3.70 -24.54
C GLY A 210 1.94 5.23 -24.40
N GLU A 211 1.37 6.02 -25.31
CA GLU A 211 1.53 7.47 -25.36
C GLU A 211 0.22 8.18 -25.03
N TYR A 212 0.33 9.31 -24.35
CA TYR A 212 -0.78 10.23 -24.08
C TYR A 212 -0.40 11.62 -24.56
N ASN A 213 -1.10 12.11 -25.58
CA ASN A 213 -0.93 13.47 -26.06
C ASN A 213 -1.78 14.39 -25.21
N TYR A 214 -1.12 15.15 -24.34
CA TYR A 214 -1.78 16.18 -23.54
C TYR A 214 -1.84 17.47 -24.35
N ASP A 215 -2.94 17.63 -25.10
CA ASP A 215 -3.26 18.87 -25.80
C ASP A 215 -3.82 19.86 -24.78
N GLY A 216 -2.94 20.53 -24.02
CA GLY A 216 -3.31 21.39 -22.89
C GLY A 216 -4.13 22.64 -23.24
N GLN A 217 -5.42 22.47 -23.53
CA GLN A 217 -6.42 23.55 -23.55
C GLN A 217 -6.97 23.83 -22.16
#